data_AF-A0A2V7XYJ3-F1
#
_entry.id   AF-A0A2V7XYJ3-F1
#
_cell.length_a   1.000
_cell.length_b   1.000
_cell.length_c   1.000
_cell.angle_alpha   90.00
_cell.angle_beta   90.00
_cell.angle_gamma   90.00
#
_symmetry.space_group_name_H-M   'P 1'
#
loop_
_entity.id
_entity.type
_entity.pdbx_description
1 polymer ?
#
loop_
_entity_poly.entity_id
_entity_poly.type
_entity_poly.pdbx_seq_one_letter_code
_entity_poly.pdbx_strand_id
1 'polypeptide(L)'
;DEGQTWEAISPDLTRHDPSRLGSSGGPITKDNTSVEYYGTVFAFAESPREKGVLWAGSDDGLVHVSRDAGKTWTSVTPREMPEWSLVSQIDPSPHQDGTAYLATTRYKLDDFRPYAWVTNDYGKSWRRITAGIPDNTFVRVVREDPVRRGLLYAGTETGAYVSFDDGGRWQPLRMALPGTTPGAVAASATPSPSPRAAARSSATRPEGSLPTAAGTAPETPAGTGPETLTPAATHEGELPVVPVTDLVVHGDDLVAATQGRSFWILDDLTPLRQMAAAIGGEDAHLFSPRPASRYLTPEAPPGTGKNPPAGAVVYYALRTEPGDKEEIALEVLDSAGHVVRRFTNREEKKDEGGAPSEGEDDDRDTSMKLLPAKAGLNRFVWDLRSPEATKFKGLILWAGGTRGPRVAPGTYQLRFTAAGRTLTEPLQVVGDPRAPTAAGDYQKQYDLLLEIRNKLTETHDAVRQIREVRDQVKTVADHAKAAGGDDAIAKAAESLGKSLTSVEEALYQTKNQSSQDPLNYPIRLNNKLSALAGVVASADGAPTASSYAVYEDVAGRIDAELAKLRKILDTDLASFNQLVREKSVPAVVVKKPAA
;
A
#
# COMPACT_ATOMS: atom_id res chain seq x y z
N ASP A 1 -4.69 29.24 -33.21
CA ASP A 1 -6.15 29.33 -33.36
C ASP A 1 -6.84 28.07 -32.82
N GLU A 2 -6.39 27.52 -31.69
CA GLU A 2 -6.94 26.30 -31.08
C GLU A 2 -7.00 25.07 -32.03
N GLY A 3 -6.18 25.04 -33.08
CA GLY A 3 -6.16 23.95 -34.07
C GLY A 3 -7.14 24.14 -35.24
N GLN A 4 -7.60 25.38 -35.48
CA GLN A 4 -8.45 25.70 -36.64
C GLN A 4 -7.66 25.71 -37.96
N THR A 5 -6.37 26.04 -37.93
CA THR A 5 -5.48 25.96 -39.09
C THR A 5 -4.18 25.24 -38.71
N TRP A 6 -3.61 24.56 -39.70
CA TRP A 6 -2.39 23.78 -39.56
C TRP A 6 -1.46 24.09 -40.72
N GLU A 7 -0.18 24.28 -40.43
CA GLU A 7 0.87 24.36 -41.43
C GLU A 7 1.58 23.00 -41.50
N ALA A 8 1.75 22.47 -42.72
CA ALA A 8 2.49 21.24 -42.92
C ALA A 8 3.98 21.47 -42.66
N ILE A 9 4.55 20.69 -41.74
CA ILE A 9 5.98 20.77 -41.37
C ILE A 9 6.79 19.58 -41.89
N SER A 10 6.26 18.81 -42.85
CA SER A 10 6.96 17.66 -43.44
C SER A 10 6.42 17.33 -44.83
N PRO A 11 7.23 16.65 -45.67
CA PRO A 11 6.68 15.82 -46.75
C PRO A 11 5.95 14.59 -46.18
N ASP A 12 5.46 13.70 -47.06
CA ASP A 12 5.01 12.38 -46.64
C ASP A 12 6.20 11.59 -46.03
N LEU A 13 6.03 11.12 -44.80
CA LEU A 13 7.04 10.39 -44.01
C LEU A 13 6.76 8.88 -43.97
N THR A 14 5.88 8.40 -44.84
CA THR A 14 5.49 6.99 -44.97
C THR A 14 6.09 6.40 -46.25
N ARG A 15 5.99 5.08 -46.44
CA ARG A 15 6.42 4.45 -47.70
C ARG A 15 5.55 4.90 -48.87
N HIS A 16 4.29 5.25 -48.60
CA HIS A 16 3.32 5.71 -49.58
C HIS A 16 3.23 4.80 -50.82
N ASP A 17 3.28 3.47 -50.62
CA ASP A 17 3.19 2.51 -51.73
C ASP A 17 1.77 2.52 -52.32
N PRO A 18 1.58 3.01 -53.57
CA PRO A 18 0.24 3.16 -54.13
C PRO A 18 -0.51 1.83 -54.28
N SER A 19 0.21 0.70 -54.36
CA SER A 19 -0.40 -0.62 -54.42
C SER A 19 -1.10 -1.04 -53.12
N ARG A 20 -0.81 -0.33 -52.02
CA ARG A 20 -1.34 -0.59 -50.66
C ARG A 20 -2.38 0.43 -50.20
N LEU A 21 -2.58 1.51 -50.95
CA LEU A 21 -3.53 2.60 -50.63
C LEU A 21 -4.91 2.41 -51.29
N GLY A 22 -5.18 1.21 -51.79
CA GLY A 22 -6.48 0.85 -52.36
C GLY A 22 -7.55 0.58 -51.30
N SER A 23 -8.77 0.29 -51.74
CA SER A 23 -9.88 -0.12 -50.86
C SER A 23 -9.54 -1.41 -50.10
N SER A 24 -9.52 -1.34 -48.76
CA SER A 24 -9.29 -2.47 -47.86
C SER A 24 -10.53 -3.36 -47.72
N GLY A 25 -10.36 -4.58 -47.16
CA GLY A 25 -11.46 -5.53 -46.90
C GLY A 25 -11.66 -6.65 -47.94
N GLY A 26 -10.80 -6.71 -48.96
CA GLY A 26 -10.81 -7.77 -49.97
C GLY A 26 -12.07 -7.77 -50.87
N PRO A 27 -12.32 -8.86 -51.62
CA PRO A 27 -13.39 -8.88 -52.61
C PRO A 27 -14.81 -8.99 -52.03
N ILE A 28 -14.94 -9.38 -50.75
CA ILE A 28 -16.23 -9.73 -50.14
C ILE A 28 -16.72 -8.67 -49.13
N THR A 29 -15.83 -8.08 -48.33
CA THR A 29 -16.24 -7.14 -47.26
C THR A 29 -15.33 -5.94 -47.26
N LYS A 30 -15.59 -4.99 -48.15
CA LYS A 30 -14.84 -3.73 -48.20
C LYS A 30 -15.00 -2.95 -46.89
N ASP A 31 -13.91 -2.37 -46.41
CA ASP A 31 -13.98 -1.37 -45.33
C ASP A 31 -14.62 -0.10 -45.88
N ASN A 32 -15.71 0.32 -45.25
CA ASN A 32 -16.40 1.57 -45.55
C ASN A 32 -16.19 2.63 -44.45
N THR A 33 -15.47 2.28 -43.39
CA THR A 33 -15.21 3.16 -42.24
C THR A 33 -13.95 3.99 -42.40
N SER A 34 -13.09 3.65 -43.37
CA SER A 34 -11.80 4.33 -43.58
C SER A 34 -10.85 4.22 -42.38
N VAL A 35 -11.13 3.31 -41.44
CA VAL A 35 -10.31 3.10 -40.24
C VAL A 35 -9.05 2.30 -40.55
N GLU A 36 -9.01 1.62 -41.71
CA GLU A 36 -7.93 0.73 -42.13
C GLU A 36 -7.04 1.32 -43.25
N TYR A 37 -6.88 2.65 -43.32
CA TYR A 37 -5.88 3.25 -44.21
C TYR A 37 -4.45 2.96 -43.74
N TYR A 38 -3.63 2.43 -44.64
CA TYR A 38 -2.19 2.21 -44.45
C TYR A 38 -1.41 3.42 -44.95
N GLY A 39 -0.18 3.61 -44.46
CA GLY A 39 0.63 4.79 -44.82
C GLY A 39 0.26 5.99 -43.96
N THR A 40 0.25 5.77 -42.63
CA THR A 40 -0.03 6.81 -41.63
C THR A 40 1.17 6.98 -40.72
N VAL A 41 1.52 8.23 -40.39
CA VAL A 41 2.43 8.52 -39.27
C VAL A 41 1.71 8.12 -37.98
N PHE A 42 2.14 7.02 -37.38
CA PHE A 42 1.47 6.36 -36.27
C PHE A 42 2.05 6.76 -34.91
N ALA A 43 3.35 7.07 -34.87
CA ALA A 43 4.04 7.57 -33.69
C ALA A 43 4.73 8.90 -34.01
N PHE A 44 4.61 9.87 -33.11
CA PHE A 44 5.27 11.16 -33.22
C PHE A 44 5.71 11.64 -31.83
N ALA A 45 6.94 12.14 -31.71
CA ALA A 45 7.45 12.66 -30.44
C ALA A 45 8.47 13.78 -30.67
N GLU A 46 8.41 14.83 -29.86
CA GLU A 46 9.49 15.83 -29.75
C GLU A 46 10.44 15.42 -28.62
N SER A 47 11.74 15.70 -28.80
CA SER A 47 12.72 15.51 -27.72
C SER A 47 12.41 16.43 -26.54
N PRO A 48 12.32 15.89 -25.30
CA PRO A 48 12.14 16.73 -24.12
C PRO A 48 13.40 17.55 -23.77
N ARG A 49 14.54 17.25 -24.42
CA ARG A 49 15.83 17.91 -24.19
C ARG A 49 16.18 18.94 -25.26
N GLU A 50 15.79 18.67 -26.50
CA GLU A 50 16.18 19.45 -27.67
C GLU A 50 14.95 19.94 -28.43
N LYS A 51 14.60 21.21 -28.22
CA LYS A 51 13.50 21.85 -28.95
C LYS A 51 13.72 21.75 -30.46
N GLY A 52 12.69 21.32 -31.19
CA GLY A 52 12.74 21.16 -32.64
C GLY A 52 13.40 19.87 -33.14
N VAL A 53 13.80 18.97 -32.24
CA VAL A 53 14.14 17.59 -32.61
C VAL A 53 12.87 16.75 -32.57
N LEU A 54 12.39 16.37 -33.75
CA LEU A 54 11.11 15.67 -33.95
C LEU A 54 11.37 14.28 -34.50
N TRP A 55 10.67 13.29 -33.97
CA TRP A 55 10.70 11.91 -34.42
C TRP A 55 9.33 11.50 -34.96
N ALA A 56 9.32 10.80 -36.08
CA ALA A 56 8.11 10.27 -36.70
C ALA A 56 8.32 8.80 -37.08
N GLY A 57 7.31 7.99 -36.83
CA GLY A 57 7.28 6.58 -37.19
C GLY A 57 5.96 6.22 -37.85
N SER A 58 6.00 5.47 -38.95
CA SER A 58 4.81 5.10 -39.72
C SER A 58 4.33 3.68 -39.44
N ASP A 59 3.06 3.43 -39.73
CA ASP A 59 2.46 2.10 -39.66
C ASP A 59 2.95 1.14 -40.77
N ASP A 60 3.56 1.68 -41.82
CA ASP A 60 4.20 0.95 -42.91
C ASP A 60 5.72 0.79 -42.74
N GLY A 61 6.28 1.23 -41.61
CA GLY A 61 7.61 0.85 -41.16
C GLY A 61 8.74 1.72 -41.69
N LEU A 62 8.56 3.03 -41.66
CA LEU A 62 9.62 4.03 -41.73
C LEU A 62 9.76 4.78 -40.41
N VAL A 63 10.99 5.18 -40.10
CA VAL A 63 11.32 6.08 -38.99
C VAL A 63 12.09 7.26 -39.55
N HIS A 64 11.69 8.47 -39.16
CA HIS A 64 12.31 9.71 -39.59
C HIS A 64 12.65 10.59 -38.39
N VAL A 65 13.71 11.38 -38.52
CA VAL A 65 14.08 12.42 -37.56
C VAL A 65 14.26 13.76 -38.27
N SER A 66 13.72 14.81 -37.67
CA SER A 66 14.04 16.21 -37.98
C SER A 66 14.80 16.80 -36.80
N ARG A 67 15.79 17.65 -37.07
CA ARG A 67 16.58 18.35 -36.05
C ARG A 67 16.50 19.87 -36.18
N ASP A 68 15.56 20.35 -36.97
CA ASP A 68 15.41 21.76 -37.34
C ASP A 68 13.94 22.19 -37.38
N ALA A 69 13.14 21.63 -36.45
CA ALA A 69 11.71 21.89 -36.27
C ALA A 69 10.86 21.57 -37.53
N GLY A 70 11.17 20.46 -38.19
CA GLY A 70 10.43 19.94 -39.35
C GLY A 70 10.90 20.46 -40.70
N LYS A 71 11.88 21.38 -40.77
CA LYS A 71 12.33 21.91 -42.07
C LYS A 71 12.99 20.85 -42.93
N THR A 72 13.76 19.94 -42.33
CA THR A 72 14.35 18.79 -43.00
C THR A 72 14.11 17.50 -42.21
N TRP A 73 13.91 16.41 -42.94
CA TRP A 73 13.64 15.08 -42.38
C TRP A 73 14.61 14.05 -42.97
N THR A 74 15.24 13.27 -42.11
CA THR A 74 16.15 12.18 -42.51
C THR A 74 15.52 10.84 -42.16
N SER A 75 15.47 9.91 -43.12
CA SER A 75 15.06 8.53 -42.82
C SER A 75 16.16 7.83 -42.03
N VAL A 76 15.79 7.31 -40.87
CA VAL A 76 16.66 6.67 -39.89
C VAL A 76 16.12 5.31 -39.47
N THR A 77 15.35 4.67 -40.35
CA THR A 77 14.78 3.34 -40.12
C THR A 77 15.88 2.31 -39.76
N PRO A 78 15.73 1.53 -38.66
CA PRO A 78 16.71 0.51 -38.31
C PRO A 78 16.87 -0.50 -39.46
N ARG A 79 18.11 -0.79 -39.87
CA ARG A 79 18.38 -1.67 -41.02
C ARG A 79 17.91 -3.11 -40.82
N GLU A 80 17.91 -3.58 -39.57
CA GLU A 80 17.47 -4.92 -39.20
C GLU A 80 15.96 -5.00 -38.91
N MET A 81 15.25 -3.87 -38.94
CA MET A 81 13.80 -3.86 -38.76
C MET A 81 13.14 -4.47 -39.99
N PRO A 82 12.33 -5.53 -39.86
CA PRO A 82 11.64 -6.11 -41.00
C PRO A 82 10.73 -5.09 -41.68
N GLU A 83 10.62 -5.16 -43.00
CA GLU A 83 9.69 -4.31 -43.74
C GLU A 83 8.24 -4.52 -43.28
N TRP A 84 7.44 -3.46 -43.40
CA TRP A 84 6.02 -3.44 -43.00
C TRP A 84 5.80 -3.62 -41.49
N SER A 85 6.84 -3.43 -40.67
CA SER A 85 6.67 -3.35 -39.22
C SER A 85 5.97 -2.06 -38.86
N LEU A 86 4.91 -2.13 -38.04
CA LEU A 86 4.25 -0.95 -37.51
C LEU A 86 5.15 -0.35 -36.42
N VAL A 87 5.49 0.93 -36.56
CA VAL A 87 6.14 1.70 -35.49
C VAL A 87 5.09 2.12 -34.49
N SER A 88 4.99 1.40 -33.37
CA SER A 88 3.89 1.60 -32.42
C SER A 88 4.14 2.76 -31.48
N GLN A 89 5.40 3.05 -31.15
CA GLN A 89 5.75 4.11 -30.22
C GLN A 89 7.23 4.50 -30.37
N ILE A 90 7.53 5.79 -30.12
CA ILE A 90 8.88 6.37 -30.04
C ILE A 90 9.01 7.13 -28.70
N ASP A 91 10.12 6.93 -27.98
CA ASP A 91 10.46 7.59 -26.71
C ASP A 91 11.82 8.31 -26.85
N PRO A 92 11.86 9.61 -27.16
CA PRO A 92 13.08 10.39 -27.05
C PRO A 92 13.52 10.47 -25.58
N SER A 93 14.80 10.20 -25.30
CA SER A 93 15.31 10.12 -23.92
C SER A 93 15.22 11.46 -23.18
N PRO A 94 14.73 11.48 -21.93
CA PRO A 94 14.85 12.65 -21.06
C PRO A 94 16.28 12.88 -20.54
N HIS A 95 17.19 11.91 -20.71
CA HIS A 95 18.55 11.95 -20.15
C HIS A 95 19.64 12.30 -21.17
N GLN A 96 19.46 11.94 -22.44
CA GLN A 96 20.52 12.07 -23.44
C GLN A 96 20.00 12.53 -24.81
N ASP A 97 20.62 13.60 -25.31
CA ASP A 97 20.41 14.13 -26.65
C ASP A 97 20.74 13.07 -27.71
N GLY A 98 19.89 12.97 -28.73
CA GLY A 98 20.01 11.96 -29.79
C GLY A 98 19.70 10.52 -29.40
N THR A 99 19.34 10.23 -28.14
CA THR A 99 18.87 8.92 -27.71
C THR A 99 17.36 8.79 -27.88
N ALA A 100 16.91 7.67 -28.46
CA ALA A 100 15.50 7.34 -28.55
C ALA A 100 15.27 5.82 -28.49
N TYR A 101 14.16 5.43 -27.86
CA TYR A 101 13.66 4.06 -27.83
C TYR A 101 12.48 3.92 -28.78
N LEU A 102 12.35 2.73 -29.36
CA LEU A 102 11.38 2.44 -30.39
C LEU A 102 10.74 1.07 -30.09
N ALA A 103 9.41 1.01 -30.08
CA ALA A 103 8.66 -0.25 -30.11
C ALA A 103 8.07 -0.47 -31.50
N THR A 104 8.15 -1.70 -32.00
CA THR A 104 7.59 -2.07 -33.31
C THR A 104 6.85 -3.39 -33.23
N THR A 105 5.77 -3.53 -34.00
CA THR A 105 4.95 -4.75 -33.99
C THR A 105 4.69 -5.28 -35.39
N ARG A 106 4.54 -6.60 -35.48
CA ARG A 106 4.25 -7.31 -36.74
C ARG A 106 3.12 -8.32 -36.60
N TYR A 107 2.32 -8.21 -35.53
CA TYR A 107 1.28 -9.19 -35.21
C TYR A 107 0.19 -9.28 -36.31
N LYS A 108 -0.02 -8.20 -37.07
CA LYS A 108 -0.93 -8.19 -38.24
C LYS A 108 -0.40 -8.98 -39.44
N LEU A 109 0.86 -9.41 -39.39
CA LEU A 109 1.56 -10.22 -40.40
C LEU A 109 1.91 -11.61 -39.85
N ASP A 110 1.18 -12.08 -38.83
CA ASP A 110 1.42 -13.35 -38.12
C ASP A 110 2.83 -13.49 -37.52
N ASP A 111 3.49 -12.37 -37.20
CA ASP A 111 4.78 -12.35 -36.49
C ASP A 111 4.62 -11.74 -35.09
N PHE A 112 4.61 -12.61 -34.08
CA PHE A 112 4.41 -12.26 -32.66
C PHE A 112 5.72 -12.01 -31.90
N ARG A 113 6.87 -11.99 -32.59
CA ARG A 113 8.16 -11.76 -31.93
C ARG A 113 8.25 -10.34 -31.36
N PRO A 114 8.97 -10.14 -30.25
CA PRO A 114 9.23 -8.82 -29.70
C PRO A 114 10.21 -8.05 -30.58
N TYR A 115 9.90 -6.79 -30.86
CA TYR A 115 10.82 -5.87 -31.52
C TYR A 115 10.83 -4.53 -30.78
N ALA A 116 11.98 -4.24 -30.19
CA ALA A 116 12.28 -2.97 -29.54
C ALA A 116 13.72 -2.57 -29.87
N TRP A 117 13.96 -1.28 -30.01
CA TRP A 117 15.23 -0.73 -30.47
C TRP A 117 15.64 0.49 -29.65
N VAL A 118 16.95 0.72 -29.57
CA VAL A 118 17.52 1.97 -29.04
C VAL A 118 18.54 2.54 -30.02
N THR A 119 18.54 3.86 -30.16
CA THR A 119 19.61 4.64 -30.79
C THR A 119 20.19 5.62 -29.79
N ASN A 120 21.45 6.01 -29.97
CA ASN A 120 22.13 7.04 -29.17
C ASN A 120 22.77 8.13 -30.06
N ASP A 121 22.42 8.18 -31.34
CA ASP A 121 23.09 9.00 -32.35
C ASP A 121 22.13 9.57 -33.40
N TYR A 122 20.90 9.90 -32.97
CA TYR A 122 19.81 10.38 -33.81
C TYR A 122 19.42 9.38 -34.92
N GLY A 123 19.49 8.07 -34.63
CA GLY A 123 19.04 7.01 -35.52
C GLY A 123 20.03 6.61 -36.61
N LYS A 124 21.30 7.08 -36.55
CA LYS A 124 22.34 6.61 -37.48
C LYS A 124 22.67 5.14 -37.26
N SER A 125 22.61 4.69 -36.01
CA SER A 125 22.73 3.29 -35.61
C SER A 125 21.64 2.90 -34.62
N TRP A 126 21.27 1.63 -34.66
CA TRP A 126 20.24 1.04 -33.81
C TRP A 126 20.70 -0.29 -33.25
N ARG A 127 20.33 -0.56 -32.00
CA ARG A 127 20.54 -1.83 -31.31
C ARG A 127 19.19 -2.42 -30.91
N ARG A 128 18.96 -3.70 -31.19
CA ARG A 128 17.78 -4.42 -30.72
C ARG A 128 17.89 -4.68 -29.21
N ILE A 129 16.80 -4.42 -28.48
CA ILE A 129 16.73 -4.52 -27.02
C ILE A 129 15.58 -5.42 -26.58
N THR A 130 15.63 -6.72 -26.91
CA THR A 130 14.54 -7.67 -26.62
C THR A 130 15.00 -8.88 -25.81
N ALA A 131 16.26 -8.92 -25.37
CA ALA A 131 16.79 -10.04 -24.62
C ALA A 131 16.04 -10.20 -23.28
N GLY A 132 15.50 -11.39 -23.01
CA GLY A 132 14.69 -11.67 -21.81
C GLY A 132 13.17 -11.52 -22.01
N ILE A 133 12.72 -10.97 -23.15
CA ILE A 133 11.31 -10.99 -23.56
C ILE A 133 11.05 -12.26 -24.41
N PRO A 134 10.02 -13.07 -24.11
CA PRO A 134 9.69 -14.26 -24.90
C PRO A 134 9.33 -13.95 -26.36
N ASP A 135 9.68 -14.86 -27.27
CA ASP A 135 9.45 -14.71 -28.72
C ASP A 135 7.98 -14.78 -29.16
N ASN A 136 7.05 -15.02 -28.25
CA ASN A 136 5.61 -15.13 -28.51
C ASN A 136 4.80 -13.96 -27.92
N THR A 137 5.46 -12.89 -27.47
CA THR A 137 4.79 -11.67 -27.03
C THR A 137 5.48 -10.46 -27.64
N PHE A 138 4.74 -9.69 -28.42
CA PHE A 138 5.28 -8.52 -29.10
C PHE A 138 5.27 -7.30 -28.16
N VAL A 139 6.22 -6.39 -28.37
CA VAL A 139 6.38 -5.16 -27.57
C VAL A 139 5.55 -4.05 -28.20
N ARG A 140 4.65 -3.45 -27.43
CA ARG A 140 3.78 -2.36 -27.88
C ARG A 140 4.37 -0.99 -27.54
N VAL A 141 5.04 -0.87 -26.40
CA VAL A 141 5.57 0.39 -25.86
C VAL A 141 6.86 0.14 -25.08
N VAL A 142 7.81 1.06 -25.18
CA VAL A 142 9.00 1.15 -24.32
C VAL A 142 9.09 2.57 -23.77
N ARG A 143 9.24 2.72 -22.45
CA ARG A 143 9.44 4.01 -21.78
C ARG A 143 10.72 4.01 -20.96
N GLU A 144 11.49 5.08 -21.06
CA GLU A 144 12.59 5.33 -20.14
C GLU A 144 12.09 6.03 -18.86
N ASP A 145 12.61 5.61 -17.70
CA ASP A 145 12.31 6.27 -16.44
C ASP A 145 12.91 7.70 -16.43
N PRO A 146 12.13 8.75 -16.15
CA PRO A 146 12.61 10.13 -16.21
C PRO A 146 13.60 10.50 -15.10
N VAL A 147 13.74 9.69 -14.05
CA VAL A 147 14.64 9.96 -12.91
C VAL A 147 15.92 9.15 -13.03
N ARG A 148 15.85 7.89 -13.46
CA ARG A 148 16.97 6.96 -13.55
C ARG A 148 17.24 6.55 -15.00
N ARG A 149 18.30 7.11 -15.56
CA ARG A 149 18.84 6.71 -16.87
C ARG A 149 19.06 5.20 -16.95
N GLY A 150 18.66 4.61 -18.07
CA GLY A 150 18.83 3.17 -18.36
C GLY A 150 17.88 2.25 -17.58
N LEU A 151 16.97 2.77 -16.76
CA LEU A 151 15.82 2.03 -16.25
C LEU A 151 14.68 2.16 -17.28
N LEU A 152 14.26 1.04 -17.86
CA LEU A 152 13.23 1.01 -18.90
C LEU A 152 12.05 0.14 -18.48
N TYR A 153 10.86 0.50 -18.96
CA TYR A 153 9.63 -0.27 -18.84
C TYR A 153 9.08 -0.63 -20.22
N ALA A 154 8.66 -1.87 -20.42
CA ALA A 154 8.06 -2.32 -21.68
C ALA A 154 6.67 -2.92 -21.46
N GLY A 155 5.70 -2.50 -22.27
CA GLY A 155 4.37 -3.08 -22.35
C GLY A 155 4.29 -4.06 -23.51
N THR A 156 3.72 -5.24 -23.26
CA THR A 156 3.62 -6.33 -24.25
C THR A 156 2.18 -6.85 -24.34
N GLU A 157 1.94 -7.80 -25.23
CA GLU A 157 0.62 -8.43 -25.38
C GLU A 157 0.17 -9.23 -24.13
N THR A 158 1.11 -9.62 -23.28
CA THR A 158 0.84 -10.52 -22.15
C THR A 158 1.25 -9.96 -20.78
N GLY A 159 1.65 -8.70 -20.72
CA GLY A 159 2.03 -8.02 -19.47
C GLY A 159 3.12 -6.98 -19.66
N ALA A 160 3.81 -6.63 -18.58
CA ALA A 160 4.87 -5.63 -18.55
C ALA A 160 6.22 -6.21 -18.11
N TYR A 161 7.30 -5.56 -18.54
CA TYR A 161 8.69 -5.91 -18.26
C TYR A 161 9.47 -4.68 -17.81
N VAL A 162 10.57 -4.90 -17.08
CA VAL A 162 11.52 -3.89 -16.65
C VAL A 162 12.94 -4.29 -17.06
N SER A 163 13.77 -3.33 -17.43
CA SER A 163 15.21 -3.49 -17.65
C SER A 163 15.97 -2.45 -16.82
N PHE A 164 17.07 -2.87 -16.19
CA PHE A 164 17.90 -2.01 -15.35
C PHE A 164 19.21 -1.57 -16.04
N ASP A 165 19.39 -1.96 -17.29
CA ASP A 165 20.65 -1.92 -18.04
C ASP A 165 20.43 -1.46 -19.49
N ASP A 166 19.55 -0.47 -19.68
CA ASP A 166 19.30 0.17 -20.98
C ASP A 166 18.85 -0.83 -22.07
N GLY A 167 17.93 -1.72 -21.70
CA GLY A 167 17.39 -2.75 -22.57
C GLY A 167 18.38 -3.89 -22.88
N GLY A 168 19.48 -3.99 -22.14
CA GLY A 168 20.44 -5.10 -22.22
C GLY A 168 19.79 -6.43 -21.87
N ARG A 169 18.97 -6.46 -20.80
CA ARG A 169 18.13 -7.60 -20.43
C ARG A 169 16.84 -7.16 -19.73
N TRP A 170 15.75 -7.78 -20.12
CA TRP A 170 14.41 -7.58 -19.56
C TRP A 170 14.04 -8.69 -18.59
N GLN A 171 13.23 -8.33 -17.60
CA GLN A 171 12.59 -9.26 -16.67
C GLN A 171 11.12 -8.88 -16.48
N PRO A 172 10.22 -9.86 -16.22
CA PRO A 172 8.81 -9.56 -15.94
C PRO A 172 8.68 -8.57 -14.79
N LEU A 173 7.82 -7.56 -14.96
CA LEU A 173 7.49 -6.61 -13.91
C LEU A 173 6.46 -7.24 -12.97
N ARG A 174 6.93 -7.85 -11.87
CA ARG A 174 6.10 -8.43 -10.81
C ARG A 174 6.55 -7.90 -9.46
N MET A 175 5.64 -7.31 -8.68
CA MET A 175 5.89 -6.82 -7.31
C MET A 175 5.86 -7.93 -6.25
N ALA A 176 5.30 -9.10 -6.57
CA ALA A 176 5.63 -10.32 -5.85
C ALA A 176 6.98 -10.80 -6.39
N LEU A 177 8.08 -10.31 -5.81
CA LEU A 177 9.40 -10.88 -6.10
C LEU A 177 9.52 -12.20 -5.33
N PRO A 178 9.44 -13.37 -5.99
CA PRO A 178 9.55 -14.63 -5.29
C PRO A 178 11.03 -14.93 -5.03
N GLY A 179 11.35 -15.38 -3.81
CA GLY A 179 12.53 -16.19 -3.54
C GLY A 179 12.48 -17.58 -4.20
N THR A 180 12.00 -17.69 -5.44
CA THR A 180 12.15 -18.91 -6.22
C THR A 180 13.35 -18.75 -7.14
N THR A 181 14.33 -19.61 -6.93
CA THR A 181 15.48 -19.85 -7.79
C THR A 181 15.06 -19.82 -9.27
N PRO A 182 15.90 -19.34 -10.22
CA PRO A 182 15.54 -19.15 -11.64
C PRO A 182 15.07 -20.39 -12.44
N GLY A 183 14.79 -21.53 -11.81
CA GLY A 183 14.49 -22.80 -12.46
C GLY A 183 13.04 -23.30 -12.42
N ALA A 184 12.11 -22.69 -11.67
CA ALA A 184 10.83 -23.36 -11.38
C ALA A 184 9.56 -22.78 -12.05
N VAL A 185 9.60 -21.60 -12.69
CA VAL A 185 8.38 -20.98 -13.28
C VAL A 185 8.25 -21.19 -14.80
N ALA A 186 9.18 -21.94 -15.42
CA ALA A 186 9.14 -22.19 -16.86
C ALA A 186 8.16 -23.31 -17.32
N ALA A 187 7.44 -23.97 -16.41
CA ALA A 187 6.78 -25.25 -16.74
C ALA A 187 5.24 -25.26 -16.75
N SER A 188 4.51 -24.17 -16.48
CA SER A 188 3.04 -24.24 -16.44
C SER A 188 2.29 -23.12 -17.17
N ALA A 189 2.89 -22.55 -18.22
CA ALA A 189 2.18 -21.70 -19.16
C ALA A 189 2.46 -22.18 -20.59
N THR A 190 1.81 -23.27 -20.98
CA THR A 190 1.56 -23.56 -22.39
C THR A 190 0.31 -22.79 -22.83
N PRO A 191 0.42 -21.67 -23.56
CA PRO A 191 -0.72 -21.13 -24.27
C PRO A 191 -1.06 -22.08 -25.41
N SER A 192 -2.31 -22.56 -25.43
CA SER A 192 -2.85 -23.33 -26.54
C SER A 192 -2.91 -22.45 -27.79
N PRO A 193 -2.39 -22.87 -28.97
CA PRO A 193 -2.48 -22.08 -30.17
C PRO A 193 -3.79 -22.39 -30.90
N SER A 194 -4.73 -21.45 -30.95
CA SER A 194 -5.64 -21.18 -32.09
C SER A 194 -6.77 -20.22 -31.70
N PRO A 195 -6.89 -19.03 -32.33
CA PRO A 195 -8.18 -18.38 -32.49
C PRO A 195 -8.84 -18.96 -33.74
N ARG A 196 -9.81 -19.86 -33.56
CA ARG A 196 -10.63 -20.32 -34.67
C ARG A 196 -11.56 -19.16 -35.07
N ALA A 197 -11.33 -18.61 -36.26
CA ALA A 197 -12.13 -17.57 -36.86
C ALA A 197 -13.63 -17.92 -36.82
N ALA A 198 -14.42 -17.10 -36.12
CA ALA A 198 -15.87 -17.17 -36.19
C ALA A 198 -16.33 -16.51 -37.51
N ALA A 199 -16.38 -17.30 -38.57
CA ALA A 199 -17.06 -16.92 -39.80
C ALA A 199 -18.57 -16.81 -39.52
N ARG A 200 -19.11 -15.59 -39.49
CA ARG A 200 -20.55 -15.35 -39.57
C ARG A 200 -21.00 -15.62 -41.00
N SER A 201 -21.69 -16.73 -41.22
CA SER A 201 -22.44 -16.98 -42.45
C SER A 201 -23.87 -16.47 -42.26
N SER A 202 -24.19 -15.35 -42.90
CA SER A 202 -25.56 -14.93 -43.17
C SER A 202 -26.16 -15.82 -44.26
N ALA A 203 -27.18 -16.60 -43.94
CA ALA A 203 -28.03 -17.25 -44.93
C ALA A 203 -29.50 -17.06 -44.54
N THR A 204 -30.18 -16.20 -45.26
CA THR A 204 -31.64 -16.03 -45.29
C THR A 204 -32.26 -17.18 -46.08
N ARG A 205 -33.29 -17.88 -45.55
CA ARG A 205 -34.57 -18.21 -46.24
C ARG A 205 -35.55 -19.04 -45.37
N PRO A 206 -36.84 -19.21 -45.76
CA PRO A 206 -38.02 -18.61 -45.14
C PRO A 206 -38.91 -19.59 -44.33
N GLU A 207 -40.06 -19.08 -43.87
CA GLU A 207 -41.13 -19.76 -43.12
C GLU A 207 -41.57 -21.15 -43.63
N GLY A 208 -41.96 -22.02 -42.69
CA GLY A 208 -42.75 -23.23 -42.97
C GLY A 208 -42.74 -24.28 -41.85
N SER A 209 -43.77 -24.24 -41.00
CA SER A 209 -44.52 -25.34 -40.36
C SER A 209 -43.83 -26.63 -39.84
N LEU A 210 -44.05 -26.91 -38.56
CA LEU A 210 -43.95 -28.18 -37.81
C LEU A 210 -44.70 -29.36 -38.50
N PRO A 211 -44.33 -30.66 -38.29
CA PRO A 211 -44.56 -31.34 -36.99
C PRO A 211 -43.62 -32.50 -36.54
N THR A 212 -43.78 -32.80 -35.24
CA THR A 212 -43.50 -33.98 -34.39
C THR A 212 -42.92 -35.31 -34.96
N ALA A 213 -41.95 -35.91 -34.26
CA ALA A 213 -42.02 -37.27 -33.67
C ALA A 213 -40.73 -37.68 -32.92
N ALA A 214 -40.89 -38.57 -31.95
CA ALA A 214 -39.94 -39.05 -30.93
C ALA A 214 -38.81 -39.98 -31.43
N GLY A 215 -37.73 -40.06 -30.64
CA GLY A 215 -36.68 -41.08 -30.73
C GLY A 215 -35.70 -40.99 -29.55
N THR A 216 -35.49 -42.11 -28.87
CA THR A 216 -35.01 -42.28 -27.49
C THR A 216 -33.51 -42.56 -27.35
N ALA A 217 -32.97 -42.19 -26.16
CA ALA A 217 -31.86 -42.79 -25.38
C ALA A 217 -30.38 -42.44 -25.73
N PRO A 218 -29.40 -42.59 -24.78
CA PRO A 218 -29.50 -42.87 -23.33
C PRO A 218 -28.73 -41.88 -22.41
N GLU A 219 -29.11 -41.86 -21.13
CA GLU A 219 -28.37 -41.25 -20.01
C GLU A 219 -27.33 -42.22 -19.41
N THR A 220 -26.19 -41.68 -18.94
CA THR A 220 -25.43 -42.09 -17.73
C THR A 220 -24.19 -41.20 -17.53
N PRO A 221 -23.62 -41.06 -16.31
CA PRO A 221 -24.23 -40.54 -15.08
C PRO A 221 -23.43 -39.39 -14.46
N ALA A 222 -24.07 -38.65 -13.56
CA ALA A 222 -23.45 -37.62 -12.73
C ALA A 222 -22.41 -38.22 -11.76
N GLY A 223 -21.17 -37.77 -11.88
CA GLY A 223 -20.12 -37.96 -10.87
C GLY A 223 -20.01 -36.70 -10.01
N THR A 224 -20.65 -36.73 -8.84
CA THR A 224 -20.48 -35.74 -7.78
C THR A 224 -19.21 -36.05 -6.98
N GLY A 225 -18.14 -35.31 -7.25
CA GLY A 225 -17.02 -35.13 -6.34
C GLY A 225 -16.91 -33.64 -6.00
N PRO A 226 -16.69 -33.24 -4.75
CA PRO A 226 -16.42 -31.85 -4.44
C PRO A 226 -15.03 -31.53 -4.98
N GLU A 227 -14.95 -30.91 -6.15
CA GLU A 227 -13.79 -30.10 -6.50
C GLU A 227 -13.72 -29.01 -5.45
N THR A 228 -12.84 -29.24 -4.47
CA THR A 228 -12.33 -28.21 -3.61
C THR A 228 -11.62 -27.23 -4.52
N LEU A 229 -12.36 -26.22 -4.97
CA LEU A 229 -11.83 -24.96 -5.43
C LEU A 229 -10.96 -24.44 -4.29
N THR A 230 -9.68 -24.79 -4.36
CA THR A 230 -8.65 -24.07 -3.64
C THR A 230 -8.85 -22.62 -4.03
N PRO A 231 -9.06 -21.70 -3.07
CA PRO A 231 -9.13 -20.28 -3.40
C PRO A 231 -7.81 -19.96 -4.12
N ALA A 232 -7.89 -19.57 -5.40
CA ALA A 232 -6.76 -18.95 -6.05
C ALA A 232 -6.32 -17.84 -5.10
N ALA A 233 -5.07 -17.91 -4.61
CA ALA A 233 -4.49 -16.86 -3.82
C ALA A 233 -4.78 -15.55 -4.57
N THR A 234 -5.54 -14.66 -3.95
CA THR A 234 -5.76 -13.33 -4.47
C THR A 234 -4.40 -12.65 -4.47
N HIS A 235 -3.72 -12.68 -5.62
CA HIS A 235 -2.50 -11.94 -5.89
C HIS A 235 -2.86 -10.44 -5.96
N GLU A 236 -3.20 -9.86 -4.82
CA GLU A 236 -3.51 -8.45 -4.71
C GLU A 236 -2.27 -7.63 -5.12
N GLY A 237 -2.37 -6.90 -6.23
CA GLY A 237 -1.30 -6.01 -6.72
C GLY A 237 -0.47 -6.58 -7.87
N GLU A 238 -0.75 -7.78 -8.39
CA GLU A 238 -0.11 -8.24 -9.62
C GLU A 238 -0.86 -7.73 -10.87
N LEU A 239 -0.10 -7.20 -11.84
CA LEU A 239 -0.63 -6.86 -13.15
C LEU A 239 -1.20 -8.15 -13.79
N PRO A 240 -2.50 -8.19 -14.16
CA PRO A 240 -3.06 -9.37 -14.79
C PRO A 240 -2.39 -9.64 -16.15
N VAL A 241 -2.50 -10.88 -16.64
CA VAL A 241 -2.09 -11.21 -18.01
C VAL A 241 -3.06 -10.54 -18.98
N VAL A 242 -2.66 -9.37 -19.49
CA VAL A 242 -3.43 -8.54 -20.44
C VAL A 242 -2.48 -7.77 -21.36
N PRO A 243 -2.95 -7.34 -22.55
CA PRO A 243 -2.20 -6.43 -23.38
C PRO A 243 -2.00 -5.08 -22.69
N VAL A 244 -0.75 -4.63 -22.66
CA VAL A 244 -0.35 -3.30 -22.20
C VAL A 244 -0.03 -2.45 -23.42
N THR A 245 -0.92 -1.52 -23.77
CA THR A 245 -0.83 -0.77 -25.02
C THR A 245 -0.04 0.52 -24.90
N ASP A 246 0.00 1.10 -23.71
CA ASP A 246 0.80 2.28 -23.42
C ASP A 246 1.23 2.31 -21.94
N LEU A 247 2.32 3.02 -21.68
CA LEU A 247 2.89 3.24 -20.36
C LEU A 247 3.24 4.72 -20.22
N VAL A 248 3.01 5.27 -19.02
CA VAL A 248 3.51 6.60 -18.65
C VAL A 248 4.00 6.59 -17.21
N VAL A 249 5.14 7.22 -16.97
CA VAL A 249 5.64 7.48 -15.61
C VAL A 249 5.10 8.84 -15.16
N HIS A 250 4.37 8.85 -14.04
CA HIS A 250 3.85 10.07 -13.44
C HIS A 250 4.35 10.19 -12.00
N GLY A 251 5.30 11.09 -11.77
CA GLY A 251 6.01 11.19 -10.50
C GLY A 251 6.76 9.89 -10.18
N ASP A 252 6.36 9.24 -9.09
CA ASP A 252 6.90 7.95 -8.67
C ASP A 252 6.00 6.77 -9.06
N ASP A 253 4.95 6.95 -9.85
CA ASP A 253 4.03 5.86 -10.20
C ASP A 253 4.14 5.51 -11.70
N LEU A 254 3.97 4.22 -12.04
CA LEU A 254 3.87 3.76 -13.42
C LEU A 254 2.43 3.43 -13.75
N VAL A 255 1.86 4.17 -14.70
CA VAL A 255 0.50 3.96 -15.18
C VAL A 255 0.54 3.14 -16.47
N ALA A 256 -0.23 2.07 -16.51
CA ALA A 256 -0.34 1.16 -17.65
C ALA A 256 -1.76 1.19 -18.22
N ALA A 257 -1.87 1.49 -19.52
CA ALA A 257 -3.11 1.34 -20.27
C ALA A 257 -3.28 -0.13 -20.65
N THR A 258 -4.35 -0.77 -20.16
CA THR A 258 -4.63 -2.18 -20.43
C THR A 258 -5.79 -2.35 -21.39
N GLN A 259 -5.70 -3.31 -22.30
CA GLN A 259 -6.80 -3.59 -23.21
C GLN A 259 -7.91 -4.36 -22.49
N GLY A 260 -9.09 -3.73 -22.39
CA GLY A 260 -10.29 -4.34 -21.81
C GLY A 260 -10.36 -4.36 -20.28
N ARG A 261 -9.43 -3.72 -19.55
CA ARG A 261 -9.43 -3.68 -18.07
C ARG A 261 -9.06 -2.31 -17.46
N SER A 262 -9.39 -1.20 -18.14
CA SER A 262 -9.08 0.17 -17.68
C SER A 262 -7.56 0.40 -17.51
N PHE A 263 -7.15 1.27 -16.60
CA PHE A 263 -5.74 1.52 -16.26
C PHE A 263 -5.32 0.71 -15.03
N TRP A 264 -4.06 0.29 -15.01
CA TRP A 264 -3.39 -0.27 -13.84
C TRP A 264 -2.28 0.68 -13.39
N ILE A 265 -2.08 0.84 -12.08
CA ILE A 265 -1.07 1.71 -11.51
C ILE A 265 -0.16 0.88 -10.62
N LEU A 266 1.14 0.89 -10.93
CA LEU A 266 2.17 0.50 -9.99
C LEU A 266 2.45 1.68 -9.07
N ASP A 267 1.92 1.61 -7.87
CA ASP A 267 2.24 2.60 -6.83
C ASP A 267 3.71 2.44 -6.43
N ASP A 268 4.47 3.52 -6.59
CA ASP A 268 5.85 3.68 -6.09
C ASP A 268 6.96 2.86 -6.81
N LEU A 269 7.63 3.54 -7.75
CA LEU A 269 8.81 3.12 -8.50
C LEU A 269 10.11 3.33 -7.72
N THR A 270 10.09 3.96 -6.55
CA THR A 270 11.32 4.25 -5.80
C THR A 270 12.15 3.00 -5.50
N PRO A 271 11.58 1.81 -5.18
CA PRO A 271 12.40 0.61 -5.02
C PRO A 271 13.07 0.21 -6.32
N LEU A 272 12.36 0.21 -7.46
CA LEU A 272 12.94 -0.15 -8.77
C LEU A 272 14.08 0.80 -9.16
N ARG A 273 13.93 2.09 -8.88
CA ARG A 273 15.01 3.07 -9.12
C ARG A 273 16.26 2.74 -8.30
N GLN A 274 16.10 2.23 -7.08
CA GLN A 274 17.22 1.89 -6.19
C GLN A 274 17.76 0.45 -6.37
N MET A 275 16.95 -0.49 -6.88
CA MET A 275 17.21 -1.93 -6.83
C MET A 275 18.47 -2.41 -7.56
N ALA A 276 18.94 -1.72 -8.60
CA ALA A 276 20.17 -2.14 -9.26
C ALA A 276 21.45 -1.84 -8.45
N ALA A 277 21.36 -1.00 -7.41
CA ALA A 277 22.41 -0.82 -6.42
C ALA A 277 22.34 -1.83 -5.26
N ALA A 278 21.17 -2.40 -4.97
CA ALA A 278 20.88 -3.08 -3.71
C ALA A 278 20.94 -4.62 -3.75
N ILE A 279 20.54 -5.27 -4.85
CA ILE A 279 20.26 -6.73 -4.84
C ILE A 279 21.50 -7.59 -5.16
N GLY A 280 22.65 -6.96 -5.38
CA GLY A 280 23.87 -7.66 -5.80
C GLY A 280 24.70 -8.33 -4.69
N GLY A 281 24.41 -8.14 -3.40
CA GLY A 281 25.23 -8.77 -2.35
C GLY A 281 24.96 -8.47 -0.87
N GLU A 282 23.96 -7.64 -0.51
CA GLU A 282 23.68 -7.33 0.90
C GLU A 282 22.72 -8.32 1.56
N ASP A 283 22.92 -8.61 2.86
CA ASP A 283 22.05 -9.51 3.63
C ASP A 283 20.68 -8.88 3.94
N ALA A 284 20.66 -7.56 4.07
CA ALA A 284 19.46 -6.75 4.25
C ALA A 284 19.68 -5.36 3.62
N HIS A 285 18.63 -4.76 3.09
CA HIS A 285 18.63 -3.43 2.50
C HIS A 285 17.35 -2.66 2.87
N LEU A 286 17.47 -1.38 3.23
CA LEU A 286 16.34 -0.48 3.46
C LEU A 286 16.31 0.52 2.31
N PHE A 287 15.20 0.58 1.58
CA PHE A 287 15.05 1.52 0.48
C PHE A 287 14.66 2.90 1.02
N SER A 288 15.22 3.97 0.45
CA SER A 288 14.79 5.33 0.71
C SER A 288 13.31 5.46 0.34
N PRO A 289 12.41 5.76 1.30
CA PRO A 289 10.99 5.86 1.02
C PRO A 289 10.65 7.17 0.31
N ARG A 290 9.59 7.17 -0.50
CA ARG A 290 8.98 8.42 -0.97
C ARG A 290 8.37 9.21 0.19
N PRO A 291 8.13 10.53 0.05
CA PRO A 291 7.42 11.31 1.06
C PRO A 291 6.04 10.72 1.37
N ALA A 292 5.72 10.64 2.67
CA ALA A 292 4.43 10.14 3.15
C ALA A 292 3.47 11.30 3.40
N SER A 293 2.35 11.31 2.70
CA SER A 293 1.33 12.35 2.87
C SER A 293 0.36 11.99 3.99
N ARG A 294 0.07 12.96 4.87
CA ARG A 294 -0.93 12.83 5.96
C ARG A 294 -2.35 13.09 5.42
N TYR A 295 -2.81 12.29 4.47
CA TYR A 295 -4.18 12.36 3.93
C TYR A 295 -5.10 11.34 4.61
N LEU A 296 -6.39 11.66 4.66
CA LEU A 296 -7.43 10.68 4.90
C LEU A 296 -7.77 10.04 3.56
N THR A 297 -7.60 8.73 3.43
CA THR A 297 -8.09 7.97 2.28
C THR A 297 -9.51 7.52 2.59
N PRO A 298 -10.54 8.09 1.95
CA PRO A 298 -11.89 7.53 2.06
C PRO A 298 -11.86 6.11 1.54
N GLU A 299 -12.68 5.25 2.14
CA GLU A 299 -12.89 3.92 1.61
C GLU A 299 -13.55 4.05 0.23
N ALA A 300 -12.93 3.44 -0.78
CA ALA A 300 -13.42 3.54 -2.14
C ALA A 300 -14.65 2.63 -2.30
N PRO A 301 -15.70 3.06 -3.03
CA PRO A 301 -16.88 2.22 -3.24
C PRO A 301 -16.50 0.85 -3.84
N PRO A 302 -17.23 -0.23 -3.52
CA PRO A 302 -16.99 -1.53 -4.13
C PRO A 302 -16.96 -1.45 -5.66
N GLY A 303 -15.99 -2.10 -6.29
CA GLY A 303 -15.80 -2.09 -7.74
C GLY A 303 -14.97 -0.92 -8.28
N THR A 304 -14.44 -0.05 -7.41
CA THR A 304 -13.43 0.95 -7.78
C THR A 304 -12.02 0.44 -7.50
N GLY A 305 -11.01 1.01 -8.18
CA GLY A 305 -9.61 0.69 -7.90
C GLY A 305 -9.23 1.04 -6.45
N LYS A 306 -8.32 0.24 -5.86
CA LYS A 306 -7.84 0.51 -4.49
C LYS A 306 -6.92 1.74 -4.53
N ASN A 307 -7.21 2.72 -3.68
CA ASN A 307 -6.28 3.83 -3.44
C ASN A 307 -5.00 3.31 -2.76
N PRO A 308 -3.86 4.00 -2.93
CA PRO A 308 -2.65 3.67 -2.20
C PRO A 308 -2.89 3.72 -0.69
N PRO A 309 -2.22 2.85 0.09
CA PRO A 309 -2.43 2.76 1.52
C PRO A 309 -2.10 4.10 2.21
N ALA A 310 -2.88 4.46 3.22
CA ALA A 310 -2.63 5.67 3.99
C ALA A 310 -1.36 5.50 4.85
N GLY A 311 -0.44 6.46 4.73
CA GLY A 311 0.75 6.56 5.57
C GLY A 311 2.07 6.40 4.81
N ALA A 312 3.12 6.01 5.53
CA ALA A 312 4.45 5.78 4.97
C ALA A 312 4.59 4.33 4.52
N VAL A 313 4.78 4.13 3.21
CA VAL A 313 5.13 2.83 2.64
C VAL A 313 6.65 2.66 2.75
N VAL A 314 7.06 1.62 3.44
CA VAL A 314 8.46 1.28 3.68
C VAL A 314 8.77 -0.02 2.95
N TYR A 315 9.77 0.02 2.08
CA TYR A 315 10.28 -1.14 1.39
C TYR A 315 11.63 -1.54 1.98
N TYR A 316 11.84 -2.84 2.17
CA TYR A 316 13.13 -3.40 2.57
C TYR A 316 13.30 -4.78 1.95
N ALA A 317 14.55 -5.17 1.66
CA ALA A 317 14.87 -6.48 1.14
C ALA A 317 15.66 -7.28 2.17
N LEU A 318 15.38 -8.58 2.25
CA LEU A 318 16.13 -9.55 3.05
C LEU A 318 16.65 -10.64 2.11
N ARG A 319 17.95 -10.98 2.19
CA ARG A 319 18.51 -12.04 1.35
C ARG A 319 17.89 -13.41 1.68
N THR A 320 17.67 -13.65 2.97
CA THR A 320 17.09 -14.88 3.50
C THR A 320 16.04 -14.54 4.54
N GLU A 321 15.06 -15.44 4.72
CA GLU A 321 14.10 -15.35 5.80
C GLU A 321 14.86 -15.45 7.16
N PRO A 322 14.66 -14.51 8.10
CA PRO A 322 15.26 -14.58 9.43
C PRO A 322 14.84 -15.85 10.16
N GLY A 323 15.71 -16.39 11.01
CA GLY A 323 15.35 -17.57 11.80
C GLY A 323 14.23 -17.29 12.81
N ASP A 324 13.55 -18.34 13.30
CA ASP A 324 12.46 -18.24 14.28
C ASP A 324 12.83 -17.50 15.57
N LYS A 325 14.13 -17.35 15.86
CA LYS A 325 14.63 -16.62 17.03
C LYS A 325 15.13 -15.20 16.73
N GLU A 326 15.30 -14.87 15.46
CA GLU A 326 15.85 -13.60 15.01
C GLU A 326 14.75 -12.53 14.98
N GLU A 327 15.07 -11.37 15.53
CA GLU A 327 14.21 -10.20 15.50
C GLU A 327 14.68 -9.24 14.42
N ILE A 328 13.76 -8.82 13.56
CA ILE A 328 13.93 -7.62 12.74
C ILE A 328 13.10 -6.50 13.32
N ALA A 329 13.58 -5.27 13.21
CA ALA A 329 12.91 -4.12 13.78
C ALA A 329 12.97 -2.91 12.87
N LEU A 330 11.89 -2.15 12.85
CA LEU A 330 11.78 -0.86 12.19
C LEU A 330 11.37 0.16 13.24
N GLU A 331 12.24 1.14 13.47
CA GLU A 331 11.99 2.25 14.36
C GLU A 331 11.83 3.52 13.56
N VAL A 332 10.85 4.33 13.93
CA VAL A 332 10.68 5.67 13.41
C VAL A 332 11.15 6.63 14.48
N LEU A 333 12.13 7.47 14.13
CA LEU A 333 12.70 8.48 15.00
C LEU A 333 12.25 9.87 14.56
N ASP A 334 11.98 10.74 15.52
CA ASP A 334 11.78 12.16 15.26
C ASP A 334 13.11 12.87 14.96
N SER A 335 13.02 14.16 14.62
CA SER A 335 14.21 15.00 14.36
C SER A 335 15.16 15.17 15.55
N ALA A 336 14.72 14.85 16.77
CA ALA A 336 15.55 14.87 17.98
C ALA A 336 16.18 13.50 18.29
N GLY A 337 15.86 12.46 17.51
CA GLY A 337 16.36 11.10 17.71
C GLY A 337 15.55 10.26 18.70
N HIS A 338 14.37 10.72 19.15
CA HIS A 338 13.49 9.92 19.98
C HIS A 338 12.69 8.93 19.14
N VAL A 339 12.56 7.70 19.63
CA VAL A 339 11.73 6.68 18.98
C VAL A 339 10.26 7.03 19.15
N VAL A 340 9.62 7.40 18.05
CA VAL A 340 8.19 7.69 17.98
C VAL A 340 7.39 6.39 17.93
N ARG A 341 7.87 5.41 17.19
CA ARG A 341 7.21 4.11 17.00
C ARG A 341 8.24 3.03 16.69
N ARG A 342 7.99 1.82 17.19
CA ARG A 342 8.77 0.62 16.90
C ARG A 342 7.85 -0.47 16.38
N PHE A 343 8.31 -1.20 15.38
CA PHE A 343 7.69 -2.39 14.81
C PHE A 343 8.69 -3.53 14.81
N THR A 344 8.20 -4.75 14.96
CA THR A 344 9.01 -5.97 15.02
C THR A 344 8.29 -7.13 14.34
N ASN A 345 9.02 -8.14 13.89
CA ASN A 345 8.44 -9.41 13.41
C ASN A 345 8.03 -10.34 14.55
N ARG A 346 8.25 -9.94 15.81
CA ARG A 346 7.90 -10.72 17.00
C ARG A 346 6.61 -10.24 17.61
N GLU A 347 5.75 -11.19 17.99
CA GLU A 347 4.63 -10.86 18.86
C GLU A 347 5.18 -10.32 20.18
N GLU A 348 4.87 -9.07 20.48
CA GLU A 348 5.03 -8.60 21.84
C GLU A 348 4.06 -9.40 22.72
N LYS A 349 4.53 -9.82 23.90
CA LYS A 349 3.67 -10.51 24.86
C LYS A 349 2.47 -9.61 25.13
N LYS A 350 1.29 -10.03 24.69
CA LYS A 350 0.04 -9.37 25.07
C LYS A 350 0.02 -9.35 26.59
N ASP A 351 0.05 -8.16 27.20
CA ASP A 351 -0.43 -8.00 28.56
C ASP A 351 -1.82 -8.66 28.59
N GLU A 352 -2.01 -9.67 29.43
CA GLU A 352 -3.16 -10.62 29.44
C GLU A 352 -4.54 -9.97 29.71
N GLY A 353 -4.73 -8.67 29.44
CA GLY A 353 -5.92 -7.91 29.75
C GLY A 353 -6.70 -7.34 28.57
N GLY A 354 -6.22 -7.35 27.32
CA GLY A 354 -6.94 -6.72 26.21
C GLY A 354 -7.85 -7.67 25.43
N ALA A 355 -9.10 -7.91 25.89
CA ALA A 355 -10.12 -8.46 24.98
C ALA A 355 -10.53 -7.37 23.97
N PRO A 356 -10.76 -7.70 22.68
CA PRO A 356 -11.39 -6.78 21.74
C PRO A 356 -12.74 -6.32 22.32
N SER A 357 -13.08 -5.05 22.16
CA SER A 357 -14.43 -4.58 22.47
C SER A 357 -15.38 -5.22 21.47
N GLU A 358 -16.25 -6.14 21.90
CA GLU A 358 -17.33 -6.65 21.05
C GLU A 358 -18.19 -5.46 20.55
N GLY A 359 -18.19 -5.25 19.22
CA GLY A 359 -18.88 -4.15 18.56
C GLY A 359 -17.99 -3.25 17.68
N GLU A 360 -16.67 -3.47 17.64
CA GLU A 360 -15.82 -2.95 16.56
C GLU A 360 -15.89 -3.93 15.37
N ASP A 361 -16.87 -3.76 14.48
CA ASP A 361 -16.76 -4.15 13.06
C ASP A 361 -15.72 -3.23 12.38
N ASP A 362 -14.52 -3.16 12.93
CA ASP A 362 -13.44 -2.34 12.42
C ASP A 362 -12.28 -3.26 12.08
N ASP A 363 -12.04 -3.42 10.78
CA ASP A 363 -10.77 -3.82 10.15
C ASP A 363 -9.57 -2.92 10.56
N ARG A 364 -9.67 -2.24 11.72
CA ARG A 364 -8.74 -1.25 12.25
C ARG A 364 -8.14 -1.67 13.59
N ASP A 365 -8.02 -2.98 13.81
CA ASP A 365 -7.06 -3.52 14.77
C ASP A 365 -5.63 -3.19 14.29
N THR A 366 -5.12 -2.05 14.75
CA THR A 366 -3.73 -1.62 14.55
C THR A 366 -2.82 -2.10 15.68
N SER A 367 -3.24 -3.09 16.49
CA SER A 367 -2.33 -3.77 17.40
C SER A 367 -1.29 -4.50 16.55
N MET A 368 -0.11 -3.87 16.48
CA MET A 368 1.15 -4.37 15.93
C MET A 368 0.98 -5.27 14.71
N LYS A 369 0.73 -4.68 13.52
CA LYS A 369 1.05 -5.39 12.29
C LYS A 369 2.53 -5.77 12.36
N LEU A 370 2.80 -7.05 12.51
CA LEU A 370 4.16 -7.59 12.56
C LEU A 370 4.88 -7.20 11.28
N LEU A 371 6.17 -6.90 11.39
CA LEU A 371 6.99 -6.67 10.21
C LEU A 371 7.08 -7.96 9.39
N PRO A 372 6.72 -7.92 8.09
CA PRO A 372 6.97 -9.05 7.20
C PRO A 372 8.46 -9.42 7.18
N ALA A 373 8.76 -10.70 7.36
CA ALA A 373 10.14 -11.18 7.45
C ALA A 373 10.45 -12.20 6.35
N LYS A 374 9.99 -11.97 5.11
CA LYS A 374 10.18 -12.91 4.00
C LYS A 374 11.49 -12.65 3.27
N ALA A 375 12.10 -13.69 2.70
CA ALA A 375 13.20 -13.51 1.75
C ALA A 375 12.72 -12.73 0.52
N GLY A 376 13.54 -11.83 0.01
CA GLY A 376 13.20 -10.91 -1.08
C GLY A 376 12.68 -9.56 -0.57
N LEU A 377 11.93 -8.88 -1.43
CA LEU A 377 11.36 -7.55 -1.13
C LEU A 377 10.14 -7.69 -0.22
N ASN A 378 10.12 -6.89 0.85
CA ASN A 378 9.02 -6.77 1.79
C ASN A 378 8.49 -5.34 1.74
N ARG A 379 7.18 -5.21 1.99
CA ARG A 379 6.48 -3.93 2.09
C ARG A 379 5.80 -3.84 3.45
N PHE A 380 6.04 -2.74 4.16
CA PHE A 380 5.36 -2.41 5.39
C PHE A 380 4.73 -1.02 5.30
N VAL A 381 3.57 -0.83 5.92
CA VAL A 381 2.88 0.48 5.94
C VAL A 381 2.79 0.96 7.37
N TRP A 382 3.46 2.07 7.67
CA TRP A 382 3.24 2.80 8.91
C TRP A 382 2.14 3.84 8.69
N ASP A 383 1.06 3.74 9.45
CA ASP A 383 -0.11 4.64 9.42
C ASP A 383 0.15 6.06 9.97
N LEU A 384 1.43 6.41 10.16
CA LEU A 384 1.91 7.68 10.72
C LEU A 384 1.49 7.91 12.18
N ARG A 385 1.09 6.86 12.92
CA ARG A 385 0.65 7.02 14.32
C ARG A 385 1.73 6.71 15.34
N SER A 386 1.73 7.49 16.41
CA SER A 386 2.39 7.15 17.67
C SER A 386 1.63 6.01 18.39
N PRO A 387 2.21 5.42 19.45
CA PRO A 387 1.55 4.37 20.22
C PRO A 387 0.18 4.78 20.76
N GLU A 388 -0.72 3.80 20.81
CA GLU A 388 -2.02 3.94 21.46
C GLU A 388 -1.88 4.09 22.98
N ALA A 389 -2.95 4.54 23.62
CA ALA A 389 -3.06 4.47 25.08
C ALA A 389 -3.18 3.02 25.55
N THR A 390 -2.74 2.73 26.77
CA THR A 390 -2.88 1.39 27.37
C THR A 390 -4.35 0.98 27.43
N LYS A 391 -4.61 -0.33 27.46
CA LYS A 391 -5.95 -0.93 27.59
C LYS A 391 -6.01 -1.78 28.87
N PHE A 392 -7.23 -2.06 29.32
CA PHE A 392 -7.46 -3.01 30.43
C PHE A 392 -8.68 -3.88 30.14
N LYS A 393 -8.81 -4.99 30.88
CA LYS A 393 -9.87 -5.98 30.67
C LYS A 393 -11.26 -5.40 30.83
N GLY A 394 -12.09 -5.57 29.80
CA GLY A 394 -13.46 -5.04 29.77
C GLY A 394 -13.52 -3.52 29.63
N LEU A 395 -12.49 -2.89 29.03
CA LEU A 395 -12.54 -1.49 28.63
C LEU A 395 -13.60 -1.30 27.53
N ILE A 396 -14.57 -0.43 27.78
CA ILE A 396 -15.57 -0.01 26.81
C ILE A 396 -15.54 1.51 26.71
N LEU A 397 -15.27 2.02 25.51
CA LEU A 397 -15.33 3.42 25.13
C LEU A 397 -16.40 3.58 24.06
N TRP A 398 -17.15 4.68 24.10
CA TRP A 398 -18.29 4.90 23.18
C TRP A 398 -18.04 6.05 22.22
N ALA A 399 -17.56 7.18 22.74
CA ALA A 399 -17.36 8.39 21.93
C ALA A 399 -15.92 8.54 21.38
N GLY A 400 -15.07 7.52 21.55
CA GLY A 400 -13.68 7.55 21.11
C GLY A 400 -12.99 6.21 21.29
N GLY A 401 -11.69 6.15 21.01
CA GLY A 401 -10.85 4.97 21.23
C GLY A 401 -9.50 5.29 21.87
N THR A 402 -8.60 4.31 21.86
CA THR A 402 -7.22 4.45 22.39
C THR A 402 -6.19 4.86 21.34
N ARG A 403 -6.60 4.95 20.06
CA ARG A 403 -5.71 5.10 18.91
C ARG A 403 -4.75 6.29 19.08
N GLY A 404 -3.46 6.05 18.86
CA GLY A 404 -2.44 7.07 19.01
C GLY A 404 -2.55 8.19 17.96
N PRO A 405 -2.07 9.41 18.26
CA PRO A 405 -2.13 10.52 17.32
C PRO A 405 -1.28 10.28 16.08
N ARG A 406 -1.73 10.82 14.94
CA ARG A 406 -0.89 10.93 13.74
C ARG A 406 0.19 11.97 13.99
N VAL A 407 1.43 11.66 13.64
CA VAL A 407 2.57 12.57 13.78
C VAL A 407 2.39 13.82 12.91
N ALA A 408 2.97 14.94 13.33
CA ALA A 408 2.98 16.16 12.54
C ALA A 408 3.81 16.00 11.26
N PRO A 409 3.50 16.71 10.17
CA PRO A 409 4.42 16.83 9.03
C PRO A 409 5.79 17.34 9.46
N GLY A 410 6.84 16.74 8.92
CA GLY A 410 8.21 16.99 9.33
C GLY A 410 9.17 15.93 8.81
N THR A 411 10.43 16.04 9.23
CA THR A 411 11.48 15.07 8.89
C THR A 411 11.61 14.05 10.00
N TYR A 412 11.54 12.78 9.61
CA TYR A 412 11.72 11.61 10.46
C TYR A 412 12.87 10.77 9.92
N GLN A 413 13.36 9.83 10.73
CA GLN A 413 14.34 8.84 10.30
C GLN A 413 13.78 7.43 10.53
N LEU A 414 13.84 6.60 9.50
CA LEU A 414 13.64 5.17 9.62
C LEU A 414 14.96 4.53 10.04
N ARG A 415 14.93 3.71 11.08
CA ARG A 415 16.04 2.88 11.52
C ARG A 415 15.62 1.42 11.46
N PHE A 416 16.16 0.70 10.48
CA PHE A 416 15.87 -0.71 10.26
C PHE A 416 17.01 -1.58 10.76
N THR A 417 16.71 -2.57 11.60
CA THR A 417 17.70 -3.52 12.11
C THR A 417 17.35 -4.92 11.63
N ALA A 418 18.26 -5.54 10.87
CA ALA A 418 18.13 -6.90 10.35
C ALA A 418 19.51 -7.48 10.01
N ALA A 419 19.67 -8.81 10.08
CA ALA A 419 20.93 -9.50 9.77
C ALA A 419 22.17 -8.91 10.49
N GLY A 420 22.00 -8.50 11.75
CA GLY A 420 23.05 -7.89 12.57
C GLY A 420 23.49 -6.49 12.14
N ARG A 421 22.79 -5.85 11.20
CA ARG A 421 23.07 -4.49 10.71
C ARG A 421 21.95 -3.54 11.11
N THR A 422 22.31 -2.27 11.26
CA THR A 422 21.37 -1.16 11.40
C THR A 422 21.53 -0.24 10.19
N LEU A 423 20.45 -0.07 9.45
CA LEU A 423 20.33 0.76 8.26
C LEU A 423 19.42 1.95 8.59
N THR A 424 19.69 3.11 8.00
CA THR A 424 18.90 4.31 8.26
C THR A 424 18.58 5.05 6.98
N GLU A 425 17.33 5.46 6.83
CA GLU A 425 16.85 6.27 5.69
C GLU A 425 16.00 7.44 6.19
N PRO A 426 16.10 8.64 5.60
CA PRO A 426 15.22 9.75 5.94
C PRO A 426 13.79 9.46 5.45
N LEU A 427 12.80 9.93 6.21
CA LEU A 427 11.39 9.90 5.83
C LEU A 427 10.81 11.31 5.97
N GLN A 428 10.31 11.86 4.87
CA GLN A 428 9.57 13.12 4.91
C GLN A 428 8.08 12.85 5.07
N VAL A 429 7.46 13.40 6.11
CA VAL A 429 6.01 13.43 6.27
C VAL A 429 5.51 14.80 5.83
N VAL A 430 4.57 14.84 4.90
CA VAL A 430 3.99 16.09 4.37
C VAL A 430 2.51 16.20 4.73
N GLY A 431 2.03 17.43 4.89
CA GLY A 431 0.59 17.69 5.06
C GLY A 431 -0.19 17.32 3.81
N ASP A 432 -1.52 17.30 3.90
CA ASP A 432 -2.36 17.11 2.71
C ASP A 432 -2.18 18.32 1.77
N PRO A 433 -1.66 18.14 0.54
CA PRO A 433 -1.40 19.25 -0.38
C PRO A 433 -2.67 19.97 -0.83
N ARG A 434 -3.85 19.40 -0.59
CA ARG A 434 -5.15 19.99 -0.89
C ARG A 434 -5.66 20.89 0.25
N ALA A 435 -5.04 20.84 1.43
CA ALA A 435 -5.44 21.58 2.62
C ALA A 435 -4.50 22.76 2.88
N PRO A 436 -5.01 23.96 3.20
CA PRO A 436 -4.19 25.14 3.50
C PRO A 436 -3.68 25.17 4.96
N THR A 437 -3.41 24.01 5.57
CA THR A 437 -3.04 23.92 6.99
C THR A 437 -1.56 24.26 7.19
N ALA A 438 -1.27 25.20 8.09
CA ALA A 438 0.10 25.59 8.40
C ALA A 438 0.85 24.48 9.18
N ALA A 439 2.15 24.32 8.94
CA ALA A 439 2.98 23.31 9.60
C ALA A 439 2.91 23.38 11.15
N GLY A 440 2.92 24.59 11.72
CA GLY A 440 2.84 24.78 13.17
C GLY A 440 1.50 24.38 13.79
N ASP A 441 0.42 24.34 13.01
CA ASP A 441 -0.91 23.96 13.50
C ASP A 441 -1.06 22.43 13.60
N TYR A 442 -0.42 21.68 12.71
CA TYR A 442 -0.26 20.23 12.87
C TYR A 442 0.49 19.88 14.16
N GLN A 443 1.54 20.66 14.50
CA GLN A 443 2.32 20.42 15.70
C GLN A 443 1.46 20.62 16.96
N LYS A 444 0.77 21.76 17.08
CA LYS A 444 -0.15 22.03 18.20
C LYS A 444 -1.20 20.94 18.37
N GLN A 445 -1.72 20.42 17.26
CA GLN A 445 -2.67 19.32 17.27
C GLN A 445 -2.06 18.03 17.79
N TYR A 446 -0.87 17.67 17.27
CA TYR A 446 -0.15 16.49 17.70
C TYR A 446 0.18 16.55 19.20
N ASP A 447 0.66 17.70 19.68
CA ASP A 447 1.02 17.91 21.08
C ASP A 447 -0.19 17.70 22.02
N LEU A 448 -1.33 18.35 21.74
CA LEU A 448 -2.53 18.18 22.56
C LEU A 448 -3.06 16.74 22.51
N LEU A 449 -3.06 16.10 21.33
CA LEU A 449 -3.50 14.70 21.24
C LEU A 449 -2.55 13.75 21.98
N LEU A 450 -1.26 14.05 22.01
CA LEU A 450 -0.27 13.28 22.74
C LEU A 450 -0.49 13.42 24.25
N GLU A 451 -0.77 14.62 24.75
CA GLU A 451 -1.15 14.89 26.14
C GLU A 451 -2.44 14.15 26.54
N ILE A 452 -3.47 14.16 25.68
CA ILE A 452 -4.71 13.41 25.85
C ILE A 452 -4.42 11.91 25.94
N ARG A 453 -3.64 11.36 25.00
CA ARG A 453 -3.26 9.93 24.96
C ARG A 453 -2.49 9.51 26.21
N ASN A 454 -1.54 10.33 26.66
CA ASN A 454 -0.73 10.07 27.84
C ASN A 454 -1.59 10.09 29.12
N LYS A 455 -2.50 11.06 29.25
CA LYS A 455 -3.43 11.13 30.39
C LYS A 455 -4.43 9.95 30.38
N LEU A 456 -4.84 9.50 29.20
CA LEU A 456 -5.68 8.30 29.06
C LEU A 456 -4.93 7.03 29.50
N THR A 457 -3.65 6.92 29.15
CA THR A 457 -2.75 5.84 29.61
C THR A 457 -2.63 5.83 31.14
N GLU A 458 -2.32 6.99 31.75
CA GLU A 458 -2.22 7.11 33.21
C GLU A 458 -3.54 6.72 33.90
N THR A 459 -4.67 7.11 33.32
CA THR A 459 -6.01 6.75 33.82
C THR A 459 -6.27 5.25 33.76
N HIS A 460 -5.95 4.62 32.62
CA HIS A 460 -6.15 3.19 32.41
C HIS A 460 -5.23 2.35 33.30
N ASP A 461 -3.99 2.79 33.49
CA ASP A 461 -3.02 2.13 34.38
C ASP A 461 -3.45 2.22 35.84
N ALA A 462 -4.00 3.35 36.26
CA ALA A 462 -4.61 3.49 37.59
C ALA A 462 -5.79 2.53 37.79
N VAL A 463 -6.65 2.33 36.79
CA VAL A 463 -7.75 1.34 36.86
C VAL A 463 -7.19 -0.09 36.95
N ARG A 464 -6.14 -0.43 36.19
CA ARG A 464 -5.46 -1.73 36.31
C ARG A 464 -4.93 -1.94 37.72
N GLN A 465 -4.22 -0.96 38.26
CA GLN A 465 -3.66 -1.01 39.61
C GLN A 465 -4.75 -1.15 40.69
N ILE A 466 -5.85 -0.39 40.58
CA ILE A 466 -6.99 -0.50 41.50
C ILE A 466 -7.54 -1.93 41.51
N ARG A 467 -7.77 -2.53 40.33
CA ARG A 467 -8.33 -3.89 40.23
C ARG A 467 -7.38 -4.93 40.80
N GLU A 468 -6.09 -4.84 40.46
CA GLU A 468 -5.06 -5.73 41.00
C GLU A 468 -5.00 -5.67 42.53
N VAL A 469 -4.98 -4.46 43.11
CA VAL A 469 -4.96 -4.28 44.57
C VAL A 469 -6.24 -4.81 45.21
N ARG A 470 -7.42 -4.53 44.63
CA ARG A 470 -8.70 -5.04 45.13
C ARG A 470 -8.76 -6.56 45.14
N ASP A 471 -8.30 -7.20 44.07
CA ASP A 471 -8.26 -8.66 43.97
C ASP A 471 -7.34 -9.25 45.04
N GLN A 472 -6.13 -8.71 45.21
CA GLN A 472 -5.21 -9.15 46.25
C GLN A 472 -5.77 -8.94 47.68
N VAL A 473 -6.35 -7.77 47.96
CA VAL A 473 -7.00 -7.46 49.25
C VAL A 473 -8.12 -8.43 49.55
N LYS A 474 -8.94 -8.76 48.54
CA LYS A 474 -10.01 -9.76 48.66
C LYS A 474 -9.45 -11.15 48.96
N THR A 475 -8.43 -11.61 48.21
CA THR A 475 -7.79 -12.90 48.46
C THR A 475 -7.24 -13.00 49.88
N VAL A 476 -6.58 -11.95 50.38
CA VAL A 476 -6.06 -11.91 51.76
C VAL A 476 -7.19 -11.96 52.78
N ALA A 477 -8.28 -11.22 52.57
CA ALA A 477 -9.43 -11.24 53.45
C ALA A 477 -10.13 -12.61 53.49
N ASP A 478 -10.29 -13.26 52.33
CA ASP A 478 -10.89 -14.59 52.21
C ASP A 478 -10.02 -15.65 52.92
N HIS A 479 -8.70 -15.59 52.76
CA HIS A 479 -7.76 -16.47 53.46
C HIS A 479 -7.78 -16.23 54.98
N ALA A 480 -7.78 -14.97 55.42
CA ALA A 480 -7.87 -14.64 56.84
C ALA A 480 -9.15 -15.21 57.47
N LYS A 481 -10.29 -15.10 56.76
CA LYS A 481 -11.57 -15.68 57.20
C LYS A 481 -11.52 -17.21 57.28
N ALA A 482 -10.93 -17.87 56.27
CA ALA A 482 -10.77 -19.33 56.24
C ALA A 482 -9.86 -19.86 57.35
N ALA A 483 -8.85 -19.09 57.77
CA ALA A 483 -7.94 -19.41 58.86
C ALA A 483 -8.56 -19.20 60.27
N GLY A 484 -9.87 -18.96 60.37
CA GLY A 484 -10.55 -18.65 61.63
C GLY A 484 -10.31 -17.23 62.12
N GLY A 485 -9.88 -16.33 61.23
CA GLY A 485 -9.43 -14.99 61.52
C GLY A 485 -10.53 -13.96 61.80
N ASP A 486 -10.06 -12.87 62.39
CA ASP A 486 -10.77 -11.76 63.02
C ASP A 486 -11.61 -10.90 62.04
N ASP A 487 -12.81 -10.51 62.47
CA ASP A 487 -13.78 -9.64 61.77
C ASP A 487 -13.15 -8.30 61.32
N ALA A 488 -12.06 -7.89 61.97
CA ALA A 488 -11.32 -6.67 61.69
C ALA A 488 -10.65 -6.63 60.32
N ILE A 489 -10.04 -7.74 59.84
CA ILE A 489 -9.38 -7.78 58.52
C ILE A 489 -10.43 -7.68 57.42
N ALA A 490 -11.54 -8.39 57.57
CA ALA A 490 -12.65 -8.32 56.61
C ALA A 490 -13.24 -6.91 56.51
N LYS A 491 -13.46 -6.23 57.65
CA LYS A 491 -13.95 -4.83 57.68
C LYS A 491 -12.95 -3.85 57.06
N ALA A 492 -11.65 -4.01 57.33
CA ALA A 492 -10.61 -3.18 56.74
C ALA A 492 -10.52 -3.39 55.22
N ALA A 493 -10.58 -4.64 54.75
CA ALA A 493 -10.63 -4.98 53.33
C ALA A 493 -11.87 -4.38 52.63
N GLU A 494 -13.04 -4.46 53.27
CA GLU A 494 -14.27 -3.87 52.74
C GLU A 494 -14.18 -2.34 52.61
N SER A 495 -13.66 -1.66 53.65
CA SER A 495 -13.45 -0.21 53.62
C SER A 495 -12.48 0.20 52.51
N LEU A 496 -11.32 -0.47 52.43
CA LEU A 496 -10.32 -0.20 51.39
C LEU A 496 -10.88 -0.47 49.99
N GLY A 497 -11.61 -1.57 49.81
CA GLY A 497 -12.28 -1.91 48.57
C GLY A 497 -13.30 -0.85 48.15
N LYS A 498 -14.07 -0.28 49.08
CA LYS A 498 -15.00 0.83 48.79
C LYS A 498 -14.27 2.11 48.36
N SER A 499 -13.20 2.50 49.06
CA SER A 499 -12.39 3.66 48.69
C SER A 499 -11.79 3.51 47.29
N LEU A 500 -11.22 2.35 46.98
CA LEU A 500 -10.67 2.04 45.66
C LEU A 500 -11.76 2.03 44.56
N THR A 501 -12.93 1.45 44.86
CA THR A 501 -14.08 1.42 43.93
C THR A 501 -14.57 2.83 43.60
N SER A 502 -14.62 3.72 44.60
CA SER A 502 -15.05 5.11 44.37
C SER A 502 -14.15 5.85 43.37
N VAL A 503 -12.84 5.61 43.42
CA VAL A 503 -11.89 6.19 42.46
C VAL A 503 -12.09 5.55 41.08
N GLU A 504 -12.18 4.22 41.03
CA GLU A 504 -12.42 3.50 39.77
C GLU A 504 -13.69 4.00 39.06
N GLU A 505 -14.80 4.17 39.79
CA GLU A 505 -16.07 4.63 39.25
C GLU A 505 -16.07 6.10 38.79
N ALA A 506 -15.14 6.92 39.31
CA ALA A 506 -14.93 8.28 38.82
C ALA A 506 -14.13 8.28 37.50
N LEU A 507 -13.10 7.43 37.42
CA LEU A 507 -12.23 7.30 36.26
C LEU A 507 -12.91 6.55 35.10
N TYR A 508 -13.60 5.45 35.38
CA TYR A 508 -14.19 4.51 34.43
C TYR A 508 -15.61 4.06 34.82
N GLN A 509 -16.46 3.75 33.84
CA GLN A 509 -17.80 3.22 34.08
C GLN A 509 -17.75 1.70 34.27
N THR A 510 -17.67 1.26 35.52
CA THR A 510 -17.53 -0.15 35.91
C THR A 510 -18.74 -1.03 35.56
N LYS A 511 -19.91 -0.43 35.30
CA LYS A 511 -21.15 -1.14 34.92
C LYS A 511 -21.24 -1.52 33.45
N ASN A 512 -20.34 -1.03 32.61
CA ASN A 512 -20.35 -1.35 31.19
C ASN A 512 -20.01 -2.82 30.97
N GLN A 513 -20.85 -3.51 30.20
CA GLN A 513 -20.68 -4.87 29.72
C GLN A 513 -20.78 -4.95 28.18
N SER A 514 -21.45 -3.98 27.55
CA SER A 514 -21.61 -3.85 26.10
C SER A 514 -21.38 -2.41 25.62
N SER A 515 -21.08 -2.25 24.33
CA SER A 515 -20.82 -0.95 23.67
C SER A 515 -21.99 0.04 23.75
N GLN A 516 -23.22 -0.43 23.98
CA GLN A 516 -24.42 0.42 24.12
C GLN A 516 -24.75 0.82 25.56
N ASP A 517 -24.12 0.21 26.57
CA ASP A 517 -24.33 0.55 27.98
C ASP A 517 -24.01 2.01 28.36
N PRO A 518 -23.08 2.70 27.69
CA PRO A 518 -22.87 4.13 27.86
C PRO A 518 -24.09 5.01 27.57
N LEU A 519 -25.16 4.49 26.95
CA LEU A 519 -26.46 5.16 26.84
C LEU A 519 -27.27 5.06 28.14
N ASN A 520 -27.05 4.02 28.94
CA ASN A 520 -27.76 3.77 30.20
C ASN A 520 -27.01 4.30 31.43
N TYR A 521 -25.69 4.45 31.35
CA TYR A 521 -24.84 4.86 32.46
C TYR A 521 -24.03 6.12 32.14
N PRO A 522 -23.73 6.99 33.12
CA PRO A 522 -23.05 8.24 32.88
C PRO A 522 -21.62 8.04 32.33
N ILE A 523 -21.24 8.88 31.36
CA ILE A 523 -19.89 8.93 30.79
C ILE A 523 -18.89 9.41 31.86
N ARG A 524 -17.84 8.61 32.08
CA ARG A 524 -16.76 8.88 33.05
C ARG A 524 -15.55 9.54 32.40
N LEU A 525 -14.58 9.92 33.22
CA LEU A 525 -13.48 10.80 32.83
C LEU A 525 -12.66 10.25 31.65
N ASN A 526 -12.35 8.95 31.63
CA ASN A 526 -11.58 8.34 30.56
C ASN A 526 -12.29 8.44 29.19
N ASN A 527 -13.61 8.22 29.15
CA ASN A 527 -14.41 8.27 27.94
C ASN A 527 -14.61 9.71 27.46
N LYS A 528 -14.74 10.69 28.37
CA LYS A 528 -14.71 12.13 28.00
C LYS A 528 -13.38 12.53 27.35
N LEU A 529 -12.27 12.05 27.91
CA LEU A 529 -10.94 12.34 27.39
C LEU A 529 -10.71 11.69 26.01
N SER A 530 -11.17 10.45 25.84
CA SER A 530 -11.14 9.75 24.55
C SER A 530 -12.03 10.44 23.49
N ALA A 531 -13.21 10.93 23.88
CA ALA A 531 -14.08 11.71 22.99
C ALA A 531 -13.42 13.02 22.53
N LEU A 532 -12.74 13.71 23.45
CA LEU A 532 -11.97 14.92 23.11
C LEU A 532 -10.87 14.61 22.07
N ALA A 533 -10.20 13.46 22.17
CA ALA A 533 -9.22 13.02 21.17
C ALA A 533 -9.86 12.94 19.77
N GLY A 534 -11.06 12.37 19.66
CA GLY A 534 -11.81 12.29 18.41
C GLY A 534 -12.15 13.67 17.83
N VAL A 535 -12.59 14.60 18.68
CA VAL A 535 -12.88 15.98 18.27
C VAL A 535 -11.63 16.69 17.77
N VAL A 536 -10.52 16.62 18.51
CA VAL A 536 -9.26 17.27 18.14
C VAL A 536 -8.69 16.66 16.86
N ALA A 537 -8.84 15.35 16.65
CA ALA A 537 -8.33 14.66 15.46
C ALA A 537 -9.23 14.76 14.21
N SER A 538 -10.42 15.35 14.32
CA SER A 538 -11.44 15.35 13.26
C SER A 538 -11.09 16.17 12.02
N ALA A 539 -10.17 17.14 12.15
CA ALA A 539 -9.68 17.97 11.05
C ALA A 539 -8.19 18.27 11.26
N ASP A 540 -7.43 18.44 10.19
CA ASP A 540 -6.02 18.83 10.29
C ASP A 540 -5.91 20.36 10.49
N GLY A 541 -5.56 20.79 11.71
CA GLY A 541 -5.44 22.20 12.08
C GLY A 541 -5.24 22.39 13.59
N ALA A 542 -5.04 23.64 14.02
CA ALA A 542 -4.80 23.95 15.42
C ALA A 542 -6.04 23.60 16.27
N PRO A 543 -5.87 22.99 17.45
CA PRO A 543 -6.99 22.78 18.36
C PRO A 543 -7.65 24.10 18.77
N THR A 544 -8.96 24.06 18.96
CA THR A 544 -9.71 25.24 19.41
C THR A 544 -9.38 25.58 20.86
N ALA A 545 -9.56 26.84 21.26
CA ALA A 545 -9.44 27.22 22.69
C ALA A 545 -10.34 26.37 23.60
N SER A 546 -11.54 26.00 23.13
CA SER A 546 -12.45 25.11 23.84
C SER A 546 -11.87 23.70 24.00
N SER A 547 -11.11 23.19 23.03
CA SER A 547 -10.45 21.89 23.13
C SER A 547 -9.43 21.87 24.27
N TYR A 548 -8.62 22.93 24.40
CA TYR A 548 -7.69 23.09 25.52
C TYR A 548 -8.42 23.22 26.85
N ALA A 549 -9.44 24.06 26.94
CA ALA A 549 -10.22 24.24 28.17
C ALA A 549 -10.89 22.94 28.65
N VAL A 550 -11.41 22.12 27.73
CA VAL A 550 -11.99 20.81 28.06
C VAL A 550 -10.91 19.82 28.51
N TYR A 551 -9.73 19.83 27.87
CA TYR A 551 -8.60 19.02 28.33
C TYR A 551 -8.22 19.39 29.77
N GLU A 552 -8.02 20.68 30.06
CA GLU A 552 -7.64 21.16 31.38
C GLU A 552 -8.65 20.77 32.47
N ASP A 553 -9.97 20.91 32.22
CA ASP A 553 -11.01 20.45 33.18
C ASP A 553 -10.95 18.94 33.41
N VAL A 554 -10.95 18.14 32.34
CA VAL A 554 -11.04 16.69 32.44
C VAL A 554 -9.75 16.11 33.03
N ALA A 555 -8.59 16.58 32.59
CA ALA A 555 -7.29 16.16 33.10
C ALA A 555 -7.12 16.56 34.56
N GLY A 556 -7.49 17.78 34.95
CA GLY A 556 -7.42 18.22 36.36
C GLY A 556 -8.31 17.39 37.29
N ARG A 557 -9.47 16.95 36.82
CA ARG A 557 -10.34 16.03 37.57
C ARG A 557 -9.76 14.62 37.68
N ILE A 558 -9.13 14.13 36.61
CA ILE A 558 -8.39 12.87 36.66
C ILE A 558 -7.25 12.97 37.67
N ASP A 559 -6.47 14.04 37.65
CA ASP A 559 -5.35 14.27 38.58
C ASP A 559 -5.80 14.28 40.03
N ALA A 560 -6.97 14.86 40.33
CA ALA A 560 -7.56 14.82 41.65
C ALA A 560 -7.90 13.39 42.10
N GLU A 561 -8.46 12.54 41.21
CA GLU A 561 -8.74 11.14 41.50
C GLU A 561 -7.46 10.29 41.62
N LEU A 562 -6.44 10.55 40.81
CA LEU A 562 -5.13 9.90 40.91
C LEU A 562 -4.41 10.27 42.21
N ALA A 563 -4.51 11.53 42.66
CA ALA A 563 -3.98 11.95 43.96
C ALA A 563 -4.70 11.24 45.12
N LYS A 564 -6.03 11.05 45.04
CA LYS A 564 -6.79 10.25 46.00
C LYS A 564 -6.33 8.79 46.00
N LEU A 565 -6.12 8.19 44.83
CA LEU A 565 -5.60 6.83 44.72
C LEU A 565 -4.24 6.70 45.42
N ARG A 566 -3.29 7.58 45.11
CA ARG A 566 -1.96 7.59 45.75
C ARG A 566 -2.08 7.66 47.27
N LYS A 567 -2.93 8.55 47.79
CA LYS A 567 -3.19 8.63 49.23
C LYS A 567 -3.74 7.32 49.81
N ILE A 568 -4.75 6.72 49.17
CA ILE A 568 -5.32 5.42 49.60
C ILE A 568 -4.26 4.32 49.64
N LEU A 569 -3.37 4.27 48.64
CA LEU A 569 -2.29 3.28 48.57
C LEU A 569 -1.22 3.53 49.64
N ASP A 570 -0.86 4.79 49.89
CA ASP A 570 0.18 5.14 50.86
C ASP A 570 -0.29 5.03 52.31
N THR A 571 -1.58 5.27 52.60
CA THR A 571 -2.13 5.26 53.97
C THR A 571 -2.94 4.01 54.27
N ASP A 572 -3.99 3.77 53.49
CA ASP A 572 -5.03 2.81 53.84
C ASP A 572 -4.56 1.38 53.54
N LEU A 573 -3.93 1.18 52.38
CA LEU A 573 -3.31 -0.11 52.04
C LEU A 573 -2.10 -0.41 52.93
N ALA A 574 -1.31 0.59 53.30
CA ALA A 574 -0.22 0.41 54.25
C ALA A 574 -0.73 -0.04 55.63
N SER A 575 -1.80 0.60 56.12
CA SER A 575 -2.46 0.23 57.37
C SER A 575 -3.08 -1.17 57.32
N PHE A 576 -3.72 -1.52 56.20
CA PHE A 576 -4.24 -2.88 55.97
C PHE A 576 -3.12 -3.92 56.00
N ASN A 577 -2.01 -3.66 55.32
CA ASN A 577 -0.85 -4.55 55.30
C ASN A 577 -0.22 -4.71 56.70
N GLN A 578 -0.19 -3.65 57.50
CA GLN A 578 0.28 -3.74 58.89
C GLN A 578 -0.65 -4.65 59.72
N LEU A 579 -1.96 -4.47 59.63
CA LEU A 579 -2.94 -5.31 60.34
C LEU A 579 -2.81 -6.79 59.95
N VAL A 580 -2.62 -7.07 58.66
CA VAL A 580 -2.42 -8.42 58.12
C VAL A 580 -1.14 -9.07 58.67
N ARG A 581 -0.04 -8.30 58.75
CA ARG A 581 1.25 -8.77 59.33
C ARG A 581 1.15 -9.05 60.82
N GLU A 582 0.52 -8.17 61.59
CA GLU A 582 0.31 -8.36 63.03
C GLU A 582 -0.48 -9.64 63.34
N LYS A 583 -1.32 -10.09 62.40
CA LYS A 583 -2.13 -11.31 62.49
C LYS A 583 -1.50 -12.52 61.77
N SER A 584 -0.24 -12.43 61.34
CA SER A 584 0.55 -13.51 60.69
C SER A 584 -0.04 -14.07 59.39
N VAL A 585 -0.76 -13.25 58.61
CA VAL A 585 -1.25 -13.59 57.27
C VAL A 585 -0.30 -12.97 56.22
N PRO A 586 0.00 -13.61 55.07
CA PRO A 586 0.89 -13.03 54.04
C PRO A 586 0.34 -11.71 53.46
N ALA A 587 1.20 -10.70 53.29
CA ALA A 587 0.81 -9.34 52.88
C ALA A 587 0.64 -9.16 51.35
N VAL A 588 -0.14 -8.14 50.95
CA VAL A 588 -0.38 -7.70 49.56
C VAL A 588 0.88 -7.04 48.97
N VAL A 589 1.26 -7.38 47.73
CA VAL A 589 2.45 -6.82 47.05
C VAL A 589 2.01 -6.02 45.82
N VAL A 590 2.29 -4.71 45.83
CA VAL A 590 2.09 -3.84 44.66
C VAL A 590 3.31 -3.92 43.76
N LYS A 591 3.14 -4.31 42.49
CA LYS A 591 4.18 -4.10 41.47
C LYS A 591 4.32 -2.61 41.20
N LYS A 592 5.51 -2.05 41.34
CA LYS A 592 5.80 -0.70 40.84
C LYS A 592 5.61 -0.68 39.32
N PRO A 593 5.02 0.38 38.74
CA PRO A 593 4.99 0.54 37.29
C PRO A 593 6.43 0.55 36.75
N ALA A 594 6.64 -0.10 35.60
CA ALA A 594 7.90 -0.03 34.88
C ALA A 594 8.17 1.44 34.50
N ALA A 595 9.39 1.90 34.74
CA ALA A 595 9.83 3.27 34.48
C ALA A 595 9.88 3.59 32.98
#